data_AF-A0A528DCS6-F1
#
_entry.id   AF-A0A528DCS6-F1
#
_cell.length_a   1.000
_cell.length_b   1.000
_cell.length_c   1.000
_cell.angle_alpha   90.00
_cell.angle_beta   90.00
_cell.angle_gamma   90.00
#
_symmetry.space_group_name_H-M   'P 1'
#
loop_
_entity.id
_entity.type
_entity.pdbx_description
1 polymer ?
#
loop_
_entity_poly.entity_id
_entity_poly.type
_entity_poly.pdbx_seq_one_letter_code
_entity_poly.pdbx_strand_id
1 'polypeptide(L)'
;SRVQRFKSSLQNGWHPHKFKRANRQLKRLRTMLGAVIRDITRKLAGRPELMQVFALPLSLARRVRDQRQRERGKKVYSLHAPEVECIGKGKAHKPYEFGVKVSVATPLQRSRGGQFVAHVKALPGNPYDGHTLATIIPAIEDTIGVSLGKIVADAGYRGHNAPKDKMFKVHVAGYKRGLTKVVKRALRRRAAVEPVIGHLKNDHRMGRNFLAFSEGDANNAVLAAVGYNFSLLLNWLRLLCAFFLALFAIPAATIQPRSA
;
A
#
# COMPACT_ATOMS: atom_id res chain seq x y z
N SER A 1 -10.02 3.65 -19.34
CA SER A 1 -8.91 3.94 -20.29
C SER A 1 -8.40 2.65 -20.94
N ARG A 2 -7.72 2.68 -22.10
CA ARG A 2 -7.19 1.47 -22.81
C ARG A 2 -6.32 0.57 -21.91
N VAL A 3 -5.77 1.13 -20.83
CA VAL A 3 -5.01 0.44 -19.77
C VAL A 3 -5.87 -0.52 -18.92
N GLN A 4 -7.16 -0.23 -18.69
CA GLN A 4 -8.08 -1.13 -17.96
C GLN A 4 -8.44 -2.39 -18.76
N ARG A 5 -8.54 -2.30 -20.10
CA ARG A 5 -8.77 -3.48 -20.97
C ARG A 5 -7.56 -4.41 -21.02
N PHE A 6 -6.35 -3.89 -20.85
CA PHE A 6 -5.12 -4.69 -20.79
C PHE A 6 -4.93 -5.41 -19.45
N LYS A 7 -5.37 -4.77 -18.34
CA LYS A 7 -5.43 -5.41 -17.02
C LYS A 7 -6.41 -6.60 -16.98
N SER A 8 -7.57 -6.50 -17.63
CA SER A 8 -8.54 -7.60 -17.67
C SER A 8 -8.10 -8.77 -18.57
N SER A 9 -7.36 -8.52 -19.67
CA SER A 9 -6.89 -9.60 -20.55
C SER A 9 -5.76 -10.44 -19.93
N LEU A 10 -4.92 -9.85 -19.08
CA LEU A 10 -3.89 -10.58 -18.33
C LEU A 10 -4.45 -11.31 -17.10
N GLN A 11 -5.54 -10.81 -16.50
CA GLN A 11 -6.24 -11.51 -15.41
C GLN A 11 -7.01 -12.74 -15.89
N ASN A 12 -7.58 -12.70 -17.11
CA ASN A 12 -8.37 -13.81 -17.68
C ASN A 12 -7.53 -14.82 -18.50
N GLY A 13 -6.21 -14.67 -18.56
CA GLY A 13 -5.28 -15.53 -19.31
C GLY A 13 -4.88 -16.83 -18.61
N TRP A 14 -5.29 -17.01 -17.35
CA TRP A 14 -4.89 -18.12 -16.48
C TRP A 14 -5.88 -19.29 -16.50
N HIS A 15 -6.71 -19.39 -17.55
CA HIS A 15 -7.48 -20.60 -17.82
C HIS A 15 -6.58 -21.56 -18.63
N PRO A 16 -6.47 -22.86 -18.28
CA PRO A 16 -5.60 -23.83 -18.96
C PRO A 16 -5.71 -23.80 -20.50
N HIS A 17 -6.94 -23.62 -21.00
CA HIS A 17 -7.26 -23.56 -22.43
C HIS A 17 -6.86 -22.24 -23.15
N LYS A 18 -6.48 -21.18 -22.43
CA LYS A 18 -6.16 -19.85 -23.01
C LYS A 18 -4.66 -19.54 -23.06
N PHE A 19 -3.80 -20.38 -22.48
CA PHE A 19 -2.34 -20.18 -22.45
C PHE A 19 -1.72 -20.09 -23.84
N LYS A 20 -2.10 -20.97 -24.78
CA LYS A 20 -1.59 -20.93 -26.17
C LYS A 20 -1.90 -19.59 -26.85
N ARG A 21 -3.12 -19.07 -26.67
CA ARG A 21 -3.54 -17.75 -27.21
C ARG A 21 -2.75 -16.62 -26.56
N ALA A 22 -2.61 -16.64 -25.23
CA ALA A 22 -1.84 -15.63 -24.51
C ALA A 22 -0.36 -15.61 -24.95
N ASN A 23 0.27 -16.77 -25.10
CA ASN A 23 1.65 -16.89 -25.59
C ASN A 23 1.80 -16.37 -27.03
N ARG A 24 0.83 -16.63 -27.91
CA ARG A 24 0.84 -16.09 -29.28
C ARG A 24 0.76 -14.55 -29.27
N GLN A 25 -0.09 -13.97 -28.43
CA GLN A 25 -0.17 -12.51 -28.28
C GLN A 25 1.13 -11.93 -27.70
N LEU A 26 1.70 -12.57 -26.68
CA LEU A 26 2.97 -12.17 -26.11
C LEU A 26 4.10 -12.19 -27.15
N LYS A 27 4.17 -13.23 -28.00
CA LYS A 27 5.15 -13.31 -29.10
C LYS A 27 4.96 -12.14 -30.08
N ARG A 28 3.71 -11.84 -30.49
CA ARG A 28 3.41 -10.70 -31.36
C ARG A 28 3.84 -9.37 -30.74
N LEU A 29 3.54 -9.15 -29.46
CA LEU A 29 3.95 -7.93 -28.74
C LEU A 29 5.47 -7.79 -28.68
N ARG A 30 6.21 -8.87 -28.43
CA ARG A 30 7.69 -8.87 -28.44
C ARG A 30 8.24 -8.53 -29.81
N THR A 31 7.67 -9.08 -30.88
CA THR A 31 8.07 -8.76 -32.26
C THR A 31 7.83 -7.29 -32.58
N MET A 32 6.64 -6.75 -32.25
CA MET A 32 6.31 -5.34 -32.46
C MET A 32 7.26 -4.42 -31.68
N LEU A 33 7.49 -4.72 -30.40
CA LEU A 33 8.42 -3.96 -29.56
C LEU A 33 9.85 -4.00 -30.14
N GLY A 34 10.30 -5.16 -30.62
CA GLY A 34 11.61 -5.29 -31.29
C GLY A 34 11.72 -4.51 -32.59
N ALA A 35 10.63 -4.36 -33.35
CA ALA A 35 10.60 -3.49 -34.53
C ALA A 35 10.70 -2.00 -34.14
N VAL A 36 9.93 -1.56 -33.15
CA VAL A 36 9.96 -0.18 -32.63
C VAL A 36 11.35 0.18 -32.09
N ILE A 37 11.97 -0.70 -31.31
CA ILE A 37 13.33 -0.48 -30.80
C ILE A 37 14.32 -0.27 -31.96
N ARG A 38 14.25 -1.08 -33.02
CA ARG A 38 15.14 -0.96 -34.18
C ARG A 38 14.89 0.32 -34.96
N ASP A 39 13.63 0.68 -35.21
CA ASP A 39 13.25 1.91 -35.92
C ASP A 39 13.74 3.16 -35.17
N ILE A 40 13.48 3.23 -33.86
CA ILE A 40 13.97 4.34 -33.02
C ILE A 40 15.50 4.37 -33.04
N THR A 41 16.18 3.23 -32.83
CA THR A 41 17.65 3.18 -32.85
C THR A 41 18.22 3.68 -34.17
N ARG A 42 17.60 3.34 -35.31
CA ARG A 42 18.01 3.82 -36.64
C ARG A 42 17.83 5.33 -36.79
N LYS A 43 16.71 5.89 -36.33
CA LYS A 43 16.42 7.33 -36.38
C LYS A 43 17.34 8.16 -35.48
N LEU A 44 17.90 7.55 -34.44
CA LEU A 44 18.87 8.18 -33.54
C LEU A 44 20.31 8.11 -34.05
N ALA A 45 20.59 7.31 -35.09
CA ALA A 45 21.94 7.19 -35.63
C ALA A 45 22.45 8.56 -36.13
N GLY A 46 23.67 8.94 -35.73
CA GLY A 46 24.26 10.24 -36.05
C GLY A 46 23.71 11.43 -35.26
N ARG A 47 22.87 11.20 -34.23
CA ARG A 47 22.28 12.26 -33.39
C ARG A 47 22.61 12.05 -31.90
N PRO A 48 23.83 12.37 -31.45
CA PRO A 48 24.31 12.04 -30.11
C PRO A 48 23.45 12.64 -28.99
N GLU A 49 22.95 13.87 -29.18
CA GLU A 49 22.06 14.55 -28.23
C GLU A 49 20.77 13.75 -27.96
N LEU A 50 20.14 13.23 -29.02
CA LEU A 50 18.94 12.41 -28.88
C LEU A 50 19.26 11.01 -28.35
N MET A 51 20.44 10.46 -28.63
CA MET A 51 20.84 9.17 -28.05
C MET A 51 20.88 9.22 -26.53
N GLN A 52 21.33 10.32 -25.94
CA GLN A 52 21.36 10.49 -24.49
C GLN A 52 19.94 10.53 -23.90
N VAL A 53 19.03 11.28 -24.51
CA VAL A 53 17.62 11.36 -24.08
C VAL A 53 16.92 10.00 -24.13
N PHE A 54 17.17 9.20 -25.16
CA PHE A 54 16.53 7.90 -25.36
C PHE A 54 17.26 6.72 -24.70
N ALA A 55 18.42 6.94 -24.09
CA ALA A 55 19.24 5.88 -23.50
C ALA A 55 18.45 5.03 -22.48
N LEU A 56 17.79 5.68 -21.51
CA LEU A 56 17.02 4.99 -20.48
C LEU A 56 15.75 4.31 -21.05
N PRO A 57 14.88 5.00 -21.83
CA PRO A 57 13.72 4.35 -22.46
C PRO A 57 14.08 3.14 -23.32
N LEU A 58 15.15 3.21 -24.13
CA LEU A 58 15.61 2.09 -24.95
C LEU A 58 16.18 0.96 -24.10
N SER A 59 16.93 1.26 -23.03
CA SER A 59 17.40 0.27 -22.08
C SER A 59 16.25 -0.49 -21.42
N LEU A 60 15.22 0.22 -20.93
CA LEU A 60 14.03 -0.37 -20.34
C LEU A 60 13.24 -1.20 -21.37
N ALA A 61 13.06 -0.69 -22.58
CA ALA A 61 12.36 -1.40 -23.66
C ALA A 61 13.05 -2.72 -24.03
N ARG A 62 14.40 -2.72 -24.11
CA ARG A 62 15.19 -3.95 -24.32
C ARG A 62 15.01 -4.93 -23.17
N ARG A 63 15.13 -4.46 -21.92
CA ARG A 63 14.88 -5.30 -20.72
C ARG A 63 13.49 -5.93 -20.73
N VAL A 64 12.43 -5.17 -21.05
CA VAL A 64 11.06 -5.69 -21.15
C VAL A 64 10.92 -6.72 -22.27
N ARG A 65 11.58 -6.49 -23.42
CA ARG A 65 11.56 -7.44 -24.54
C ARG A 65 12.27 -8.75 -24.20
N ASP A 66 13.38 -8.67 -23.47
CA ASP A 66 14.31 -9.79 -23.29
C ASP A 66 14.03 -10.58 -21.99
N GLN A 67 13.35 -9.96 -21.00
CA GLN A 67 13.05 -10.59 -19.72
C GLN A 67 12.25 -11.90 -19.85
N ARG A 68 12.58 -12.91 -19.04
CA ARG A 68 11.94 -14.24 -19.07
C ARG A 68 11.04 -14.49 -17.87
N GLN A 69 10.09 -15.42 -18.01
CA GLN A 69 9.09 -15.71 -16.96
C GLN A 69 9.72 -16.16 -15.65
N ARG A 70 10.82 -16.92 -15.68
CA ARG A 70 11.51 -17.45 -14.49
C ARG A 70 12.87 -16.80 -14.22
N GLU A 71 13.15 -15.68 -14.87
CA GLU A 71 14.37 -14.92 -14.62
C GLU A 71 14.39 -14.37 -13.20
N ARG A 72 15.52 -14.54 -12.51
CA ARG A 72 15.79 -14.03 -11.17
C ARG A 72 16.24 -12.57 -11.28
N GLY A 73 15.86 -11.73 -10.33
CA GLY A 73 16.22 -10.31 -10.30
C GLY A 73 15.06 -9.37 -10.59
N LYS A 74 15.36 -8.06 -10.64
CA LYS A 74 14.35 -7.00 -10.75
C LYS A 74 13.78 -6.94 -12.17
N LYS A 75 12.51 -7.32 -12.31
CA LYS A 75 11.75 -7.25 -13.57
C LYS A 75 11.15 -5.86 -13.76
N VAL A 76 10.95 -5.49 -15.02
CA VAL A 76 10.30 -4.24 -15.38
C VAL A 76 8.82 -4.53 -15.64
N TYR A 77 7.96 -3.98 -14.78
CA TYR A 77 6.50 -4.13 -14.87
C TYR A 77 5.81 -2.91 -15.52
N SER A 78 6.46 -1.74 -15.47
CA SER A 78 5.99 -0.50 -16.09
C SER A 78 7.18 0.26 -16.67
N LEU A 79 7.05 0.78 -17.89
CA LEU A 79 8.08 1.64 -18.50
C LEU A 79 8.10 3.05 -17.88
N HIS A 80 6.95 3.52 -17.39
CA HIS A 80 6.80 4.86 -16.80
C HIS A 80 7.10 4.88 -15.29
N ALA A 81 7.20 3.71 -14.67
CA ALA A 81 7.49 3.55 -13.24
C ALA A 81 8.31 2.25 -13.05
N PRO A 82 9.58 2.23 -13.50
CA PRO A 82 10.43 1.02 -13.48
C PRO A 82 10.76 0.51 -12.07
N GLU A 83 10.52 1.33 -11.05
CA GLU A 83 10.64 1.01 -9.63
C GLU A 83 9.51 0.11 -9.11
N VAL A 84 8.35 0.10 -9.76
CA VAL A 84 7.16 -0.66 -9.34
C VAL A 84 7.45 -2.16 -9.22
N GLU A 85 6.97 -2.76 -8.13
CA GLU A 85 7.18 -4.17 -7.83
C GLU A 85 5.91 -4.99 -8.02
N CYS A 86 6.07 -6.30 -8.14
CA CYS A 86 4.96 -7.25 -8.17
C CYS A 86 4.86 -7.95 -6.82
N ILE A 87 3.71 -7.80 -6.17
CA ILE A 87 3.44 -8.31 -4.82
C ILE A 87 2.39 -9.41 -4.91
N GLY A 88 2.72 -10.59 -4.39
CA GLY A 88 1.79 -11.71 -4.31
C GLY A 88 0.70 -11.46 -3.27
N LYS A 89 -0.57 -11.64 -3.66
CA LYS A 89 -1.75 -11.45 -2.80
C LYS A 89 -2.19 -12.71 -2.07
N GLY A 90 -1.75 -13.88 -2.54
CA GLY A 90 -2.29 -15.18 -2.09
C GLY A 90 -3.78 -15.39 -2.42
N LYS A 91 -4.38 -14.58 -3.30
CA LYS A 91 -5.80 -14.64 -3.68
C LYS A 91 -5.95 -15.26 -5.07
N ALA A 92 -6.77 -16.31 -5.21
CA ALA A 92 -6.95 -17.02 -6.47
C ALA A 92 -7.44 -16.13 -7.63
N HIS A 93 -8.41 -15.24 -7.38
CA HIS A 93 -9.00 -14.37 -8.42
C HIS A 93 -8.15 -13.13 -8.75
N LYS A 94 -7.20 -12.75 -7.90
CA LYS A 94 -6.29 -11.62 -8.11
C LYS A 94 -4.94 -11.91 -7.42
N PRO A 95 -4.09 -12.74 -8.04
CA PRO A 95 -2.89 -13.27 -7.40
C PRO A 95 -1.79 -12.24 -7.19
N TYR A 96 -1.82 -11.13 -7.93
CA TYR A 96 -0.78 -10.10 -7.90
C TYR A 96 -1.35 -8.69 -7.75
N GLU A 97 -0.62 -7.83 -7.05
CA GLU A 97 -0.71 -6.37 -7.18
C GLU A 97 0.61 -5.79 -7.64
N PHE A 98 0.55 -4.58 -8.16
CA PHE A 98 1.71 -3.83 -8.60
C PHE A 98 1.80 -2.54 -7.78
N GLY A 99 2.96 -2.27 -7.21
CA GLY A 99 3.23 -1.10 -6.39
C GLY A 99 4.41 -1.35 -5.45
N VAL A 100 4.51 -0.55 -4.40
CA VAL A 100 5.49 -0.71 -3.32
C VAL A 100 4.77 -1.21 -2.06
N LYS A 101 5.43 -2.07 -1.28
CA LYS A 101 4.89 -2.50 0.02
C LYS A 101 4.82 -1.32 0.97
N VAL A 102 3.75 -1.23 1.75
CA VAL A 102 3.59 -0.19 2.77
C VAL A 102 3.28 -0.85 4.10
N SER A 103 4.08 -0.53 5.11
CA SER A 103 3.79 -0.87 6.50
C SER A 103 2.84 0.16 7.08
N VAL A 104 1.79 -0.30 7.75
CA VAL A 104 0.79 0.54 8.42
C VAL A 104 0.62 0.02 9.84
N ALA A 105 0.80 0.89 10.83
CA ALA A 105 0.58 0.58 12.23
C ALA A 105 -0.56 1.44 12.79
N THR A 106 -1.43 0.81 13.59
CA THR A 106 -2.51 1.48 14.30
C THR A 106 -2.48 1.07 15.78
N PRO A 107 -2.97 1.90 16.70
CA PRO A 107 -3.05 1.53 18.11
C PRO A 107 -3.90 0.27 18.32
N LEU A 108 -3.46 -0.64 19.19
CA LEU A 108 -4.24 -1.87 19.44
C LEU A 108 -5.62 -1.60 20.08
N GLN A 109 -5.74 -0.49 20.81
CA GLN A 109 -6.98 -0.04 21.42
C GLN A 109 -7.55 1.12 20.62
N ARG A 110 -8.86 1.05 20.35
CA ARG A 110 -9.57 2.11 19.66
C ARG A 110 -9.65 3.34 20.55
N SER A 111 -9.22 4.49 20.01
CA SER A 111 -9.39 5.80 20.65
C SER A 111 -10.84 6.27 20.50
N ARG A 112 -11.31 7.18 21.36
CA ARG A 112 -12.68 7.75 21.25
C ARG A 112 -12.91 8.40 19.88
N GLY A 113 -11.89 9.06 19.32
CA GLY A 113 -11.91 9.66 17.99
C GLY A 113 -11.75 8.70 16.80
N GLY A 114 -11.66 7.38 17.03
CA GLY A 114 -11.49 6.39 15.98
C GLY A 114 -10.15 5.64 16.02
N GLN A 115 -9.85 4.93 14.94
CA GLN A 115 -8.67 4.09 14.80
C GLN A 115 -7.61 4.84 13.99
N PHE A 116 -6.77 5.63 14.65
CA PHE A 116 -5.74 6.43 13.97
C PHE A 116 -4.63 5.56 13.37
N VAL A 117 -4.06 6.03 12.27
CA VAL A 117 -2.78 5.53 11.75
C VAL A 117 -1.67 6.18 12.58
N ALA A 118 -0.94 5.38 13.35
CA ALA A 118 0.14 5.86 14.21
C ALA A 118 1.48 5.92 13.46
N HIS A 119 1.67 5.05 12.48
CA HIS A 119 2.88 5.03 11.65
C HIS A 119 2.57 4.44 10.28
N VAL A 120 3.23 4.97 9.25
CA VAL A 120 3.18 4.45 7.89
C VAL A 120 4.56 4.59 7.25
N LYS A 121 4.97 3.57 6.49
CA LYS A 121 6.27 3.60 5.79
C LYS A 121 6.23 2.77 4.53
N ALA A 122 6.67 3.35 3.41
CA ALA A 122 6.93 2.61 2.18
C ALA A 122 8.20 1.76 2.31
N LEU A 123 8.16 0.57 1.74
CA LEU A 123 9.17 -0.47 1.84
C LEU A 123 9.51 -0.98 0.44
N PRO A 124 10.36 -0.25 -0.31
CA PRO A 124 10.84 -0.72 -1.61
C PRO A 124 11.76 -1.95 -1.44
N GLY A 125 11.95 -2.68 -2.52
CA GLY A 125 12.70 -3.94 -2.59
C GLY A 125 11.86 -5.21 -2.44
N ASN A 126 10.53 -5.10 -2.36
CA ASN A 126 9.59 -6.18 -2.06
C ASN A 126 10.05 -7.09 -0.90
N PRO A 127 10.40 -6.53 0.27
CA PRO A 127 10.94 -7.31 1.37
C PRO A 127 9.92 -8.32 1.90
N TYR A 128 10.38 -9.42 2.48
CA TYR A 128 9.50 -10.30 3.24
C TYR A 128 9.00 -9.58 4.50
N ASP A 129 7.69 -9.63 4.77
CA ASP A 129 7.07 -8.81 5.82
C ASP A 129 7.73 -9.05 7.20
N GLY A 130 8.04 -10.31 7.54
CA GLY A 130 8.74 -10.65 8.78
C GLY A 130 10.11 -9.99 8.93
N HIS A 131 10.81 -9.69 7.83
CA HIS A 131 12.12 -9.03 7.84
C HIS A 131 12.04 -7.51 7.98
N THR A 132 10.85 -6.93 7.95
CA THR A 132 10.66 -5.48 8.02
C THR A 132 10.58 -4.98 9.47
N LEU A 133 10.30 -5.86 10.44
CA LEU A 133 10.10 -5.46 11.83
C LEU A 133 11.36 -4.87 12.48
N ALA A 134 12.55 -5.35 12.14
CA ALA A 134 13.82 -4.77 12.59
C ALA A 134 13.90 -3.26 12.31
N THR A 135 13.38 -2.82 11.17
CA THR A 135 13.46 -1.43 10.71
C THR A 135 12.21 -0.64 11.10
N ILE A 136 11.05 -1.28 11.08
CA ILE A 136 9.76 -0.60 11.35
C ILE A 136 9.57 -0.34 12.84
N ILE A 137 9.94 -1.26 13.73
CA ILE A 137 9.69 -1.08 15.17
C ILE A 137 10.41 0.16 15.72
N PRO A 138 11.72 0.37 15.49
CA PRO A 138 12.39 1.59 15.93
C PRO A 138 11.78 2.85 15.30
N ALA A 139 11.41 2.80 14.02
CA ALA A 139 10.79 3.93 13.34
C ALA A 139 9.42 4.31 13.93
N ILE A 140 8.63 3.33 14.38
CA ILE A 140 7.37 3.58 15.09
C ILE A 140 7.66 4.24 16.44
N GLU A 141 8.63 3.73 17.19
CA GLU A 141 8.98 4.27 18.52
C GLU A 141 9.51 5.69 18.44
N ASP A 142 10.34 5.99 17.45
CA ASP A 142 10.83 7.33 17.15
C ASP A 142 9.69 8.29 16.77
N THR A 143 8.75 7.83 15.93
CA THR A 143 7.57 8.63 15.55
C THR A 143 6.65 8.93 16.74
N ILE A 144 6.46 7.96 17.64
CA ILE A 144 5.52 8.07 18.76
C ILE A 144 6.17 8.65 20.03
N GLY A 145 7.50 8.56 20.14
CA GLY A 145 8.28 8.93 21.32
C GLY A 145 8.17 7.95 22.50
N VAL A 146 7.61 6.75 22.29
CA VAL A 146 7.38 5.76 23.37
C VAL A 146 7.71 4.35 22.92
N SER A 147 8.31 3.59 23.85
CA SER A 147 8.63 2.17 23.67
C SER A 147 7.38 1.29 23.53
N LEU A 148 7.31 0.47 22.47
CA LEU A 148 6.21 -0.45 22.24
C LEU A 148 6.23 -1.60 23.26
N GLY A 149 5.17 -1.67 24.07
CA GLY A 149 4.95 -2.74 25.05
C GLY A 149 4.30 -4.00 24.46
N LYS A 150 3.55 -3.88 23.35
CA LYS A 150 2.86 -5.00 22.69
C LYS A 150 2.65 -4.72 21.22
N ILE A 151 3.00 -5.68 20.38
CA ILE A 151 2.88 -5.60 18.93
C ILE A 151 2.07 -6.80 18.47
N VAL A 152 1.08 -6.57 17.60
CA VAL A 152 0.24 -7.64 17.06
C VAL A 152 0.30 -7.55 15.55
N ALA A 153 0.73 -8.63 14.90
CA ALA A 153 1.03 -8.64 13.47
C ALA A 153 0.27 -9.75 12.73
N ASP A 154 0.13 -9.57 11.41
CA ASP A 154 -0.51 -10.53 10.52
C ASP A 154 0.34 -11.79 10.34
N ALA A 155 -0.25 -12.87 9.86
CA ALA A 155 0.45 -14.15 9.65
C ALA A 155 1.65 -14.04 8.68
N GLY A 156 1.67 -13.02 7.81
CA GLY A 156 2.80 -12.70 6.93
C GLY A 156 4.10 -12.37 7.66
N TYR A 157 4.01 -11.96 8.94
CA TYR A 157 5.16 -11.64 9.79
C TYR A 157 5.72 -12.85 10.56
N ARG A 158 5.46 -14.08 10.10
CA ARG A 158 6.06 -15.28 10.71
C ARG A 158 7.59 -15.27 10.57
N GLY A 159 8.30 -15.84 11.54
CA GLY A 159 9.77 -15.88 11.51
C GLY A 159 10.40 -14.49 11.49
N HIS A 160 9.77 -13.52 12.17
CA HIS A 160 10.19 -12.12 12.09
C HIS A 160 11.56 -11.83 12.70
N ASN A 161 12.19 -10.77 12.22
CA ASN A 161 13.46 -10.26 12.73
C ASN A 161 13.31 -9.05 13.68
N ALA A 162 12.24 -9.02 14.49
CA ALA A 162 12.07 -7.95 15.47
C ALA A 162 13.33 -7.80 16.36
N PRO A 163 13.66 -6.57 16.81
CA PRO A 163 14.79 -6.34 17.71
C PRO A 163 14.76 -7.30 18.91
N LYS A 164 15.92 -7.75 19.40
CA LYS A 164 16.03 -8.83 20.40
C LYS A 164 15.20 -8.54 21.67
N ASP A 165 15.19 -7.29 22.11
CA ASP A 165 14.44 -6.78 23.27
C ASP A 165 12.91 -6.68 23.03
N LYS A 166 12.49 -6.73 21.77
CA LYS A 166 11.08 -6.68 21.32
C LYS A 166 10.55 -8.00 20.81
N MET A 167 11.39 -9.00 20.60
CA MET A 167 11.00 -10.28 20.00
C MET A 167 9.84 -10.94 20.74
N PHE A 168 9.85 -10.93 22.08
CA PHE A 168 8.78 -11.49 22.92
C PHE A 168 7.52 -10.62 23.01
N LYS A 169 7.59 -9.36 22.56
CA LYS A 169 6.45 -8.42 22.55
C LYS A 169 5.65 -8.50 21.25
N VAL A 170 6.15 -9.21 20.24
CA VAL A 170 5.47 -9.40 18.94
C VAL A 170 4.62 -10.68 18.98
N HIS A 171 3.32 -10.52 18.75
CA HIS A 171 2.38 -11.62 18.63
C HIS A 171 1.86 -11.72 17.19
N VAL A 172 2.25 -12.78 16.49
CA VAL A 172 1.86 -13.03 15.09
C VAL A 172 0.58 -13.85 15.03
N ALA A 173 -0.32 -13.53 14.09
CA ALA A 173 -1.51 -14.34 13.85
C ALA A 173 -1.16 -15.77 13.38
N GLY A 174 -1.98 -16.75 13.80
CA GLY A 174 -1.85 -18.15 13.39
C GLY A 174 -1.35 -19.10 14.48
N TYR A 175 -0.92 -18.61 15.64
CA TYR A 175 -0.73 -19.44 16.83
C TYR A 175 -2.09 -19.90 17.37
N LYS A 176 -2.27 -21.20 17.64
CA LYS A 176 -3.53 -21.78 18.14
C LYS A 176 -3.43 -22.30 19.59
N ARG A 177 -2.24 -22.63 20.07
CA ARG A 177 -2.00 -23.28 21.38
C ARG A 177 -1.18 -22.36 22.30
N GLY A 178 -1.33 -22.53 23.61
CA GLY A 178 -0.53 -21.82 24.64
C GLY A 178 -0.79 -20.31 24.79
N LEU A 179 -1.86 -19.78 24.17
CA LEU A 179 -2.15 -18.35 24.21
C LEU A 179 -3.02 -17.96 25.40
N THR A 180 -2.58 -16.95 26.16
CA THR A 180 -3.38 -16.34 27.23
C THR A 180 -4.63 -15.66 26.66
N LYS A 181 -5.68 -15.50 27.49
CA LYS A 181 -6.93 -14.83 27.08
C LYS A 181 -6.68 -13.40 26.55
N VAL A 182 -5.72 -12.70 27.14
CA VAL A 182 -5.33 -11.33 26.74
C VAL A 182 -4.74 -11.31 25.33
N VAL A 183 -3.80 -12.22 25.02
CA VAL A 183 -3.18 -12.30 23.69
C VAL A 183 -4.21 -12.74 22.64
N LYS A 184 -5.11 -13.69 22.97
CA LYS A 184 -6.23 -14.06 22.09
C LYS A 184 -7.13 -12.86 21.75
N ARG A 185 -7.45 -12.00 22.73
CA ARG A 185 -8.25 -10.79 22.49
C ARG A 185 -7.49 -9.77 21.63
N ALA A 186 -6.19 -9.60 21.86
CA ALA A 186 -5.34 -8.72 21.07
C ALA A 186 -5.26 -9.17 19.60
N LEU A 187 -5.05 -10.48 19.35
CA LEU A 187 -5.03 -11.07 18.01
C LEU A 187 -6.36 -10.92 17.26
N ARG A 188 -7.50 -10.97 17.97
CA ARG A 188 -8.81 -10.68 17.37
C ARG A 188 -8.95 -9.20 17.00
N ARG A 189 -8.50 -8.29 17.88
CA ARG A 189 -8.55 -6.83 17.64
C ARG A 189 -7.67 -6.36 16.49
N ARG A 190 -6.60 -7.10 16.16
CA ARG A 190 -5.75 -6.85 14.99
C ARG A 190 -6.55 -6.56 13.71
N ALA A 191 -7.66 -7.26 13.49
CA ALA A 191 -8.50 -7.10 12.31
C ALA A 191 -9.04 -5.66 12.14
N ALA A 192 -9.02 -4.82 13.18
CA ALA A 192 -9.36 -3.40 13.09
C ALA A 192 -8.45 -2.60 12.15
N VAL A 193 -7.23 -3.09 11.84
CA VAL A 193 -6.35 -2.45 10.85
C VAL A 193 -6.86 -2.65 9.41
N GLU A 194 -7.64 -3.69 9.14
CA GLU A 194 -8.08 -4.03 7.77
C GLU A 194 -9.03 -2.96 7.21
N PRO A 195 -10.07 -2.49 7.93
CA PRO A 195 -10.86 -1.33 7.51
C PRO A 195 -10.03 -0.08 7.29
N VAL A 196 -9.05 0.21 8.16
CA VAL A 196 -8.16 1.38 8.02
C VAL A 196 -7.39 1.30 6.71
N ILE A 197 -6.76 0.15 6.40
CA ILE A 197 -6.07 -0.07 5.13
C ILE A 197 -7.04 0.06 3.94
N GLY A 198 -8.29 -0.40 4.10
CA GLY A 198 -9.36 -0.21 3.12
C GLY A 198 -9.62 1.28 2.81
N HIS A 199 -9.84 2.09 3.84
CA HIS A 199 -10.05 3.54 3.71
C HIS A 199 -8.83 4.24 3.12
N LEU A 200 -7.62 3.91 3.59
CA LEU A 200 -6.38 4.46 3.02
C LEU A 200 -6.32 4.21 1.50
N LYS A 201 -6.66 3.00 1.05
CA LYS A 201 -6.60 2.62 -0.36
C LYS A 201 -7.68 3.30 -1.21
N ASN A 202 -8.92 3.32 -0.74
CA ASN A 202 -10.07 3.74 -1.52
C ASN A 202 -10.35 5.24 -1.41
N ASP A 203 -10.28 5.79 -0.20
CA ASP A 203 -10.76 7.14 0.12
C ASP A 203 -9.59 8.14 0.16
N HIS A 204 -8.39 7.69 0.54
CA HIS A 204 -7.20 8.53 0.68
C HIS A 204 -6.09 8.22 -0.33
N ARG A 205 -6.44 7.63 -1.48
CA ARG A 205 -5.57 7.47 -2.66
C ARG A 205 -4.30 6.63 -2.47
N MET A 206 -4.13 5.91 -1.37
CA MET A 206 -3.03 4.94 -1.23
C MET A 206 -3.09 3.83 -2.30
N GLY A 207 -4.28 3.54 -2.83
CA GLY A 207 -4.48 2.53 -3.87
C GLY A 207 -4.06 2.95 -5.28
N ARG A 208 -3.79 4.25 -5.52
CA ARG A 208 -3.36 4.79 -6.81
C ARG A 208 -2.42 5.98 -6.59
N ASN A 209 -1.12 5.74 -6.70
CA ASN A 209 -0.12 6.79 -6.63
C ASN A 209 0.01 7.53 -7.98
N PHE A 210 0.09 8.87 -7.92
CA PHE A 210 0.36 9.75 -9.06
C PHE A 210 1.71 10.47 -8.93
N LEU A 211 2.40 10.31 -7.81
CA LEU A 211 3.73 10.84 -7.57
C LEU A 211 4.78 9.93 -8.20
N ALA A 212 5.86 10.52 -8.69
CA ALA A 212 6.91 9.81 -9.40
C ALA A 212 7.92 9.17 -8.44
N PHE A 213 8.45 8.01 -8.85
CA PHE A 213 9.57 7.33 -8.20
C PHE A 213 9.29 6.87 -6.77
N SER A 214 10.31 6.25 -6.16
CA SER A 214 10.21 5.68 -4.81
C SER A 214 9.95 6.74 -3.73
N GLU A 215 10.44 7.97 -3.93
CA GLU A 215 10.11 9.10 -3.05
C GLU A 215 8.63 9.46 -3.15
N GLY A 216 8.06 9.47 -4.35
CA GLY A 216 6.64 9.66 -4.56
C GLY A 216 5.80 8.57 -3.90
N ASP A 217 6.24 7.30 -3.96
CA ASP A 217 5.58 6.20 -3.25
C ASP A 217 5.59 6.39 -1.73
N ALA A 218 6.73 6.82 -1.17
CA ALA A 218 6.85 7.14 0.26
C ALA A 218 5.94 8.30 0.66
N ASN A 219 5.98 9.40 -0.10
CA ASN A 219 5.17 10.59 0.16
C ASN A 219 3.68 10.29 0.06
N ASN A 220 3.23 9.55 -0.95
CA ASN A 220 1.83 9.18 -1.10
C ASN A 220 1.31 8.35 0.08
N ALA A 221 2.12 7.42 0.60
CA ALA A 221 1.75 6.62 1.76
C ALA A 221 1.55 7.49 3.02
N VAL A 222 2.47 8.44 3.25
CA VAL A 222 2.38 9.40 4.37
C VAL A 222 1.17 10.32 4.21
N LEU A 223 1.01 10.94 3.05
CA LEU A 223 -0.11 11.86 2.78
C LEU A 223 -1.47 11.17 2.87
N ALA A 224 -1.58 9.92 2.42
CA ALA A 224 -2.79 9.13 2.57
C ALA A 224 -3.14 8.90 4.06
N ALA A 225 -2.15 8.56 4.88
CA ALA A 225 -2.34 8.38 6.32
C ALA A 225 -2.72 9.68 7.04
N VAL A 226 -2.05 10.79 6.70
CA VAL A 226 -2.37 12.12 7.23
C VAL A 226 -3.80 12.52 6.86
N GLY A 227 -4.17 12.37 5.59
CA GLY A 227 -5.53 12.67 5.13
C GLY A 227 -6.60 11.81 5.82
N TYR A 228 -6.30 10.53 6.08
CA TYR A 228 -7.18 9.66 6.85
C TYR A 228 -7.33 10.14 8.30
N ASN A 229 -6.22 10.42 8.98
CA ASN A 229 -6.25 10.90 10.37
C ASN A 229 -6.99 12.25 10.49
N PHE A 230 -6.78 13.18 9.57
CA PHE A 230 -7.52 14.44 9.53
C PHE A 230 -9.01 14.24 9.30
N SER A 231 -9.42 13.26 8.49
CA SER A 231 -10.85 12.96 8.32
C SER A 231 -11.52 12.53 9.63
N LEU A 232 -10.81 11.77 10.49
CA LEU A 232 -11.27 11.40 11.82
C LEU A 232 -11.41 12.63 12.73
N LEU A 233 -10.41 13.51 12.74
CA LEU A 233 -10.46 14.73 13.55
C LEU A 233 -11.57 15.67 13.09
N LEU A 234 -11.74 15.86 11.79
CA LEU A 234 -12.81 16.69 11.24
C LEU A 234 -14.20 16.14 11.57
N ASN A 235 -14.38 14.82 11.55
CA ASN A 235 -15.65 14.23 11.98
C ASN A 235 -15.93 14.46 13.47
N TRP A 236 -14.90 14.39 14.31
CA TRP A 236 -15.05 14.70 15.73
C TRP A 236 -15.38 16.19 15.96
N LEU A 237 -14.68 17.09 15.26
CA LEU A 237 -14.95 18.53 15.32
C LEU A 237 -16.35 18.88 14.81
N ARG A 238 -16.84 18.23 13.76
CA ARG A 238 -18.23 18.42 13.28
C ARG A 238 -19.26 18.08 14.34
N LEU A 239 -19.07 16.98 15.08
CA LEU A 239 -19.95 16.61 16.18
C LEU A 239 -19.87 17.60 17.34
N LEU A 240 -18.67 18.08 17.67
CA LEU A 240 -18.48 19.11 18.68
C LEU A 240 -19.15 20.43 18.29
N CYS A 241 -18.99 20.88 17.04
CA CYS A 241 -19.66 22.08 16.53
C CYS A 241 -21.19 21.91 16.56
N ALA A 242 -21.72 20.76 16.15
CA ALA A 242 -23.15 20.48 16.21
C ALA A 242 -23.68 20.51 17.65
N PHE A 243 -22.90 20.00 18.61
CA PHE A 243 -23.24 20.08 20.03
C PHE A 243 -23.34 21.53 20.53
N PHE A 244 -22.35 22.37 20.21
CA PHE A 244 -22.40 23.79 20.59
C PHE A 244 -23.56 24.53 19.93
N LEU A 245 -23.80 24.30 18.63
CA LEU A 245 -24.95 24.91 17.94
C LEU A 245 -26.28 24.52 18.58
N ALA A 246 -26.45 23.26 18.97
CA ALA A 246 -27.64 22.79 19.67
C ALA A 246 -27.80 23.42 21.07
N LEU A 247 -26.69 23.59 21.80
CA LEU A 247 -26.69 24.21 23.12
C LEU A 247 -27.10 25.69 23.06
N PHE A 248 -26.62 26.44 22.06
CA PHE A 248 -26.94 27.85 21.88
C PHE A 248 -28.28 28.10 21.18
N ALA A 249 -28.85 27.09 20.52
CA ALA A 249 -30.16 27.16 19.88
C ALA A 249 -31.34 26.95 20.85
N ILE A 250 -31.09 26.69 22.14
CA ILE A 250 -32.14 26.59 23.16
C ILE A 250 -32.70 28.01 23.39
N PRO A 251 -33.96 28.31 23.02
CA PRO A 251 -34.54 29.61 23.32
C PRO A 251 -34.63 29.78 24.84
N ALA A 252 -34.27 30.97 25.34
CA ALA A 252 -34.49 31.33 26.73
C ALA A 252 -35.97 31.09 27.04
N ALA A 253 -36.25 30.21 28.00
CA ALA A 253 -37.62 29.97 28.45
C ALA A 253 -38.25 31.32 28.80
N THR A 254 -39.30 31.69 28.07
CA THR A 254 -40.10 32.87 28.39
C THR A 254 -40.71 32.63 29.76
N ILE A 255 -40.14 33.26 30.78
CA ILE A 255 -40.72 33.31 32.11
C ILE A 255 -42.04 34.07 31.95
N GLN A 256 -43.15 33.34 31.87
CA GLN A 256 -44.45 33.98 31.94
C GLN A 256 -44.62 34.56 33.35
N PRO A 257 -44.98 35.84 33.50
CA PRO A 257 -45.25 36.41 34.80
C PRO A 257 -46.44 35.67 35.43
N ARG A 258 -46.26 35.16 36.65
CA ARG A 258 -47.38 34.66 37.46
C ARG A 258 -48.38 35.80 37.64
N SER A 259 -49.57 35.67 37.07
CA SER A 259 -50.70 36.52 37.39
C SER A 259 -51.06 36.33 38.87
N ALA A 260 -51.10 37.45 39.60
CA ALA A 260 -51.52 37.55 41.00
C ALA A 260 -53.03 37.28 41.16
#